data_AF-A0A2P4Y9Z3-F1
#
_entry.id   AF-A0A2P4Y9Z3-F1
#
_cell.length_a   1.000
_cell.length_b   1.000
_cell.length_c   1.000
_cell.angle_alpha   90.00
_cell.angle_beta   90.00
_cell.angle_gamma   90.00
#
_symmetry.space_group_name_H-M   'P 1'
#
loop_
_entity.id
_entity.type
_entity.pdbx_description
1 polymer ?
#
loop_
_entity_poly.entity_id
_entity_poly.type
_entity_poly.pdbx_seq_one_letter_code
_entity_poly.pdbx_strand_id
1 'polypeptide(L)'
;MQWMEHFKQNKRGGLIFQDRETLKKQQGVFKEVMMQVGSQLLSGKLAVRISLPIRIFEPRSLLERLVSGWNYAPTVLKKAALSGSDPIERMKFVMAFMAGGLHFCVGQLKPFNPILGETYEATYADGTQVFVEHVSHHPVKSAFMVVGPKGLYQMSGAYEFESVSTRNSLANYQNGSATITFHDGVVVKYTMPQIKMSGILFGDRVVEIVGSSKFEDTTNHLVGELNFDANNSFLKKSQSDDIKGCIYPGKVSTVAHTGT
;
A
#
# COMPACT_ATOMS: atom_id res chain seq x y z
N MET A 1 17.99 8.66 -9.92
CA MET A 1 16.95 8.19 -8.98
C MET A 1 16.49 9.36 -8.11
N GLN A 2 15.65 10.26 -8.65
CA GLN A 2 15.18 11.44 -7.90
C GLN A 2 14.35 11.07 -6.66
N TRP A 3 13.66 9.92 -6.66
CA TRP A 3 12.81 9.50 -5.53
C TRP A 3 13.59 9.12 -4.25
N MET A 4 14.87 8.77 -4.35
CA MET A 4 15.73 8.44 -3.20
C MET A 4 16.38 9.67 -2.56
N GLU A 5 16.18 10.87 -3.13
CA GLU A 5 16.86 12.10 -2.68
C GLU A 5 16.61 12.43 -1.21
N HIS A 6 15.45 12.03 -0.67
CA HIS A 6 15.07 12.26 0.71
C HIS A 6 15.28 11.05 1.63
N PHE A 7 15.97 10.01 1.13
CA PHE A 7 16.15 8.75 1.84
C PHE A 7 17.63 8.35 1.91
N LYS A 8 17.99 7.69 3.01
CA LYS A 8 19.27 7.01 3.16
C LYS A 8 19.02 5.55 3.49
N GLN A 9 19.73 4.66 2.81
CA GLN A 9 19.73 3.24 3.16
C GLN A 9 20.22 3.04 4.59
N ASN A 10 19.45 2.30 5.37
CA ASN A 10 19.86 1.86 6.70
C ASN A 10 20.70 0.58 6.57
N LYS A 11 21.83 0.51 7.28
CA LYS A 11 22.65 -0.72 7.30
C LYS A 11 21.93 -1.93 7.90
N ARG A 12 20.85 -1.69 8.65
CA ARG A 12 19.98 -2.73 9.23
C ARG A 12 18.72 -2.97 8.39
N GLY A 13 18.63 -2.32 7.23
CA GLY A 13 17.48 -2.26 6.31
C GLY A 13 16.39 -1.27 6.74
N GLY A 14 15.49 -1.00 5.81
CA GLY A 14 14.63 0.17 5.80
C GLY A 14 15.30 1.40 5.20
N LEU A 15 14.48 2.38 4.86
CA LEU A 15 14.92 3.69 4.41
C LEU A 15 14.78 4.72 5.54
N ILE A 16 15.88 5.40 5.85
CA ILE A 16 15.89 6.51 6.81
C ILE A 16 15.47 7.78 6.08
N PHE A 17 14.48 8.49 6.61
CA PHE A 17 14.14 9.82 6.10
C PHE A 17 15.24 10.83 6.45
N GLN A 18 15.73 11.56 5.44
CA GLN A 18 16.81 12.54 5.60
C GLN A 18 16.34 13.98 5.59
N ASP A 19 15.08 14.26 5.25
CA ASP A 19 14.55 15.61 5.24
C ASP A 19 14.49 16.19 6.66
N ARG A 20 15.54 16.92 7.01
CA ARG A 20 15.72 17.56 8.31
C ARG A 20 14.70 18.65 8.55
N GLU A 21 14.20 19.32 7.52
CA GLU A 21 13.17 20.34 7.69
C GLU A 21 11.85 19.71 8.07
N THR A 22 11.45 18.64 7.37
CA THR A 22 10.23 17.90 7.71
C THR A 22 10.35 17.25 9.08
N LEU A 23 11.51 16.68 9.43
CA LEU A 23 11.75 16.15 10.78
C LEU A 23 11.59 17.24 11.85
N LYS A 24 12.16 18.43 11.62
CA LYS A 24 12.02 19.60 12.52
C LYS A 24 10.57 20.05 12.65
N LYS A 25 9.82 20.17 11.55
CA LYS A 25 8.38 20.52 11.57
C LYS A 25 7.56 19.52 12.40
N GLN A 26 7.98 18.26 12.41
CA GLN A 26 7.31 17.20 13.16
C GLN A 26 7.78 17.11 14.63
N GLN A 27 8.83 17.82 15.03
CA GLN A 27 9.23 17.92 16.43
C GLN A 27 8.11 18.56 17.27
N GLY A 28 7.97 18.10 18.50
CA GLY A 28 6.96 18.60 19.44
C GLY A 28 5.53 18.16 19.16
N VAL A 29 5.21 17.62 17.98
CA VAL A 29 3.85 17.17 17.62
C VAL A 29 3.32 16.13 18.60
N PHE A 30 4.15 15.16 18.99
CA PHE A 30 3.75 14.19 20.00
C PHE A 30 3.42 14.83 21.34
N LYS A 31 4.22 15.80 21.79
CA LYS A 31 3.96 16.55 23.03
C LYS A 31 2.63 17.30 22.93
N GLU A 32 2.35 17.95 21.80
CA GLU A 32 1.08 18.63 21.53
C GLU A 32 -0.11 17.67 21.58
N VAL A 33 -0.02 16.52 20.91
CA VAL A 33 -1.05 15.47 20.93
C VAL A 33 -1.28 14.96 22.35
N MET A 34 -0.23 14.67 23.11
CA MET A 34 -0.34 14.21 24.51
C MET A 34 -0.99 15.26 25.41
N MET A 35 -0.66 16.54 25.24
CA MET A 35 -1.32 17.64 25.97
C MET A 35 -2.80 17.74 25.60
N GLN A 36 -3.17 17.56 24.33
CA GLN A 36 -4.57 17.55 23.89
C GLN A 36 -5.35 16.39 24.50
N VAL A 37 -4.78 15.17 24.48
CA VAL A 37 -5.39 13.99 25.11
C VAL A 37 -5.60 14.22 26.61
N GLY A 38 -4.56 14.69 27.32
CA GLY A 38 -4.65 14.99 28.75
C GLY A 38 -5.70 16.04 29.08
N SER A 39 -5.76 17.13 28.31
CA SER A 39 -6.78 18.17 28.46
C SER A 39 -8.21 17.63 28.27
N GLN A 40 -8.43 16.77 27.27
CA GLN A 40 -9.76 16.18 27.03
C GLN A 40 -10.19 15.23 28.16
N LEU A 41 -9.27 14.40 28.66
CA LEU A 41 -9.54 13.53 29.81
C LEU A 41 -9.88 14.34 31.07
N LEU A 42 -9.13 15.40 31.37
CA LEU A 42 -9.41 16.29 32.50
C LEU A 42 -10.76 17.02 32.36
N SER A 43 -11.19 17.30 31.12
CA SER A 43 -12.50 17.90 30.85
C SER A 43 -13.69 16.92 30.93
N GLY A 44 -13.46 15.65 31.29
CA GLY A 44 -14.50 14.64 31.43
C GLY A 44 -15.06 14.08 30.11
N LYS A 45 -14.41 14.34 28.97
CA LYS A 45 -14.81 13.78 27.67
C LYS A 45 -14.32 12.34 27.55
N LEU A 46 -15.24 11.36 27.57
CA LEU A 46 -14.90 9.94 27.40
C LEU A 46 -14.40 9.59 25.99
N ALA A 47 -14.85 10.31 24.96
CA ALA A 47 -14.39 10.14 23.58
C ALA A 47 -13.29 11.15 23.27
N VAL A 48 -12.04 10.68 23.23
CA VAL A 48 -10.89 11.52 22.87
C VAL A 48 -10.80 11.65 21.36
N ARG A 49 -11.11 12.84 20.83
CA ARG A 49 -10.87 13.18 19.41
C ARG A 49 -9.54 13.91 19.30
N ILE A 50 -8.52 13.23 18.80
CA ILE A 50 -7.20 13.82 18.59
C ILE A 50 -7.17 14.50 17.22
N SER A 51 -6.81 15.79 17.20
CA SER A 51 -6.57 16.52 15.96
C SER A 51 -5.06 16.63 15.76
N LEU A 52 -4.58 16.16 14.61
CA LEU A 52 -3.16 16.22 14.30
C LEU A 52 -2.80 17.60 13.71
N PRO A 53 -1.64 18.20 14.08
CA PRO A 53 -1.20 19.48 13.52
C PRO A 53 -1.00 19.42 12.01
N ILE A 54 -1.47 20.45 11.29
CA ILE A 54 -1.42 20.53 9.81
C ILE A 54 -0.02 20.30 9.20
N ARG A 55 1.03 20.70 9.93
CA ARG A 55 2.44 20.62 9.50
C ARG A 55 2.99 19.19 9.32
N ILE A 56 2.25 18.17 9.73
CA ILE A 56 2.63 16.76 9.50
C ILE A 56 1.95 16.15 8.29
N PHE A 57 1.07 16.90 7.62
CA PHE A 57 0.34 16.45 6.46
C PHE A 57 1.00 16.89 5.15
N GLU A 58 0.85 16.08 4.11
CA GLU A 58 1.13 16.50 2.74
C GLU A 58 -0.14 17.14 2.14
N PRO A 59 -0.03 17.93 1.07
CA PRO A 59 -1.16 18.60 0.44
C PRO A 59 -1.99 17.69 -0.48
N ARG A 60 -2.18 16.42 -0.09
CA ARG A 60 -2.94 15.42 -0.86
C ARG A 60 -3.79 14.58 0.09
N SER A 61 -4.95 14.13 -0.38
CA SER A 61 -5.75 13.15 0.35
C SER A 61 -5.22 11.73 0.12
N LEU A 62 -5.69 10.79 0.93
CA LEU A 62 -5.35 9.38 0.75
C LEU A 62 -5.74 8.87 -0.65
N LEU A 63 -6.80 9.39 -1.26
CA LEU A 63 -7.28 8.94 -2.56
C LEU A 63 -6.24 9.24 -3.65
N GLU A 64 -5.74 10.48 -3.70
CA GLU A 64 -4.70 10.88 -4.64
C GLU A 64 -3.39 10.09 -4.43
N ARG A 65 -3.05 9.80 -3.18
CA ARG A 65 -1.87 8.98 -2.87
C ARG A 65 -2.01 7.54 -3.37
N LEU A 66 -3.19 6.93 -3.28
CA LEU A 66 -3.43 5.59 -3.84
C LEU A 66 -3.19 5.58 -5.35
N VAL A 67 -3.67 6.60 -6.05
CA VAL A 67 -3.45 6.74 -7.50
C VAL A 67 -1.97 6.88 -7.84
N SER A 68 -1.15 7.50 -6.98
CA SER A 68 0.30 7.55 -7.18
C SER A 68 0.94 6.15 -7.17
N GLY A 69 0.42 5.23 -6.35
CA GLY A 69 0.84 3.83 -6.29
C GLY A 69 0.61 3.06 -7.58
N TRP A 70 -0.29 3.52 -8.46
CA TRP A 70 -0.63 2.86 -9.72
C TRP A 70 -0.01 3.51 -10.96
N ASN A 71 0.94 4.45 -10.78
CA ASN A 71 1.61 5.18 -11.87
C ASN A 71 2.26 4.27 -12.93
N TYR A 72 2.55 3.01 -12.61
CA TYR A 72 3.10 2.04 -13.57
C TYR A 72 2.03 1.24 -14.33
N ALA A 73 0.74 1.49 -14.14
CA ALA A 73 -0.32 0.79 -14.88
C ALA A 73 -0.17 0.96 -16.41
N PRO A 74 0.09 2.17 -16.96
CA PRO A 74 0.24 2.38 -18.41
C PRO A 74 1.34 1.53 -19.08
N THR A 75 2.35 1.14 -18.31
CA THR A 75 3.51 0.40 -18.82
C THR A 75 3.46 -1.07 -18.41
N VAL A 76 3.30 -1.37 -17.13
CA VAL A 76 3.43 -2.72 -16.58
C VAL A 76 2.14 -3.53 -16.74
N LEU A 77 0.97 -2.97 -16.43
CA LEU A 77 -0.30 -3.68 -16.65
C LEU A 77 -0.60 -3.85 -18.14
N LYS A 78 -0.19 -2.89 -18.98
CA LYS A 78 -0.23 -3.06 -20.44
C LYS A 78 0.62 -4.25 -20.91
N LYS A 79 1.83 -4.44 -20.36
CA LYS A 79 2.66 -5.62 -20.66
C LYS A 79 2.02 -6.92 -20.18
N ALA A 80 1.41 -6.92 -18.99
CA ALA A 80 0.64 -8.06 -18.49
C ALA A 80 -0.50 -8.43 -19.44
N ALA A 81 -1.30 -7.45 -19.88
CA ALA A 81 -2.41 -7.64 -20.82
C ALA A 81 -1.98 -8.18 -22.19
N LEU A 82 -0.74 -7.86 -22.60
CA LEU A 82 -0.15 -8.27 -23.88
C LEU A 82 0.74 -9.52 -23.77
N SER A 83 0.77 -10.19 -22.61
CA SER A 83 1.58 -11.40 -22.40
C SER A 83 1.05 -12.65 -23.13
N GLY A 84 -0.04 -12.52 -23.89
CA GLY A 84 -0.62 -13.62 -24.66
C GLY A 84 -1.04 -14.78 -23.76
N SER A 85 -0.78 -16.00 -24.23
CA SER A 85 -1.16 -17.24 -23.53
C SER A 85 -0.14 -17.70 -22.47
N ASP A 86 0.81 -16.85 -22.05
CA ASP A 86 1.74 -17.18 -20.96
C ASP A 86 1.21 -16.62 -19.62
N PRO A 87 0.54 -17.46 -18.79
CA PRO A 87 -0.01 -17.00 -17.52
C PRO A 87 1.07 -16.72 -16.47
N ILE A 88 2.24 -17.36 -16.57
CA ILE A 88 3.35 -17.13 -15.64
C ILE A 88 3.97 -15.76 -15.91
N GLU A 89 4.21 -15.41 -17.16
CA GLU A 89 4.77 -14.10 -17.52
C GLU A 89 3.82 -12.96 -17.15
N ARG A 90 2.52 -13.15 -17.39
CA ARG A 90 1.48 -12.21 -16.93
C ARG A 90 1.53 -12.02 -15.41
N MET A 91 1.59 -13.12 -14.65
CA MET A 91 1.69 -13.07 -13.19
C MET A 91 2.93 -12.29 -12.73
N LYS A 92 4.09 -12.49 -13.38
CA LYS A 92 5.31 -11.71 -13.07
C LYS A 92 5.09 -10.21 -13.25
N PHE A 93 4.42 -9.77 -14.33
CA PHE A 93 4.13 -8.35 -14.54
C PHE A 93 3.16 -7.81 -13.49
N VAL A 94 2.13 -8.57 -13.09
CA VAL A 94 1.22 -8.15 -12.01
C VAL A 94 1.96 -8.02 -10.68
N MET A 95 2.83 -8.97 -10.35
CA MET A 95 3.69 -8.92 -9.17
C MET A 95 4.63 -7.71 -9.19
N ALA A 96 5.25 -7.45 -10.33
CA ALA A 96 6.13 -6.30 -10.54
C ALA A 96 5.37 -4.96 -10.47
N PHE A 97 4.13 -4.90 -10.97
CA PHE A 97 3.28 -3.71 -10.89
C PHE A 97 3.00 -3.34 -9.44
N MET A 98 2.55 -4.31 -8.63
CA MET A 98 2.27 -4.07 -7.21
C MET A 98 3.54 -3.66 -6.47
N ALA A 99 4.61 -4.46 -6.55
CA ALA A 99 5.84 -4.19 -5.82
C ALA A 99 6.51 -2.88 -6.27
N GLY A 100 6.53 -2.62 -7.57
CA GLY A 100 7.05 -1.38 -8.15
C GLY A 100 6.25 -0.16 -7.70
N GLY A 101 4.94 -0.26 -7.50
CA GLY A 101 4.10 0.84 -7.03
C GLY A 101 4.39 1.31 -5.59
N LEU A 102 4.92 0.42 -4.73
CA LEU A 102 5.03 0.68 -3.29
C LEU A 102 5.90 1.90 -2.94
N HIS A 103 6.93 2.21 -3.74
CA HIS A 103 7.79 3.36 -3.46
C HIS A 103 7.06 4.71 -3.59
N PHE A 104 5.96 4.79 -4.35
CA PHE A 104 5.11 5.99 -4.41
C PHE A 104 4.23 6.15 -3.16
N CYS A 105 4.00 5.06 -2.42
CA CYS A 105 3.18 5.06 -1.21
C CYS A 105 3.99 5.44 0.04
N VAL A 106 5.31 5.57 -0.08
CA VAL A 106 6.22 5.86 1.03
C VAL A 106 6.51 7.35 1.08
N GLY A 107 6.16 7.99 2.21
CA GLY A 107 6.40 9.40 2.45
C GLY A 107 6.46 9.75 3.93
N GLN A 108 7.18 10.83 4.26
CA GLN A 108 7.36 11.26 5.66
C GLN A 108 6.12 11.95 6.25
N LEU A 109 5.27 12.49 5.37
CA LEU A 109 4.06 13.23 5.71
C LEU A 109 2.83 12.33 5.57
N LYS A 110 1.85 12.56 6.44
CA LYS A 110 0.56 11.86 6.41
C LYS A 110 -0.34 12.44 5.32
N PRO A 111 -1.07 11.65 4.52
CA PRO A 111 -2.07 12.22 3.63
C PRO A 111 -3.29 12.64 4.46
N PHE A 112 -4.10 13.56 3.94
CA PHE A 112 -5.37 13.83 4.60
C PHE A 112 -6.26 12.59 4.57
N ASN A 113 -6.88 12.29 5.72
CA ASN A 113 -7.94 11.30 5.74
C ASN A 113 -9.11 11.89 4.92
N PRO A 114 -9.56 11.19 3.86
CA PRO A 114 -10.65 11.70 3.03
C PRO A 114 -11.96 11.80 3.82
N ILE A 115 -12.82 12.72 3.40
CA ILE A 115 -14.19 12.81 3.93
C ILE A 115 -15.09 11.77 3.27
N LEU A 116 -16.16 11.34 3.95
CA LEU A 116 -17.11 10.38 3.37
C LEU A 116 -17.72 10.94 2.07
N GLY A 117 -17.67 10.15 1.00
CA GLY A 117 -18.12 10.55 -0.34
C GLY A 117 -17.11 11.39 -1.13
N GLU A 118 -15.90 11.64 -0.59
CA GLU A 118 -14.82 12.26 -1.37
C GLU A 118 -14.46 11.37 -2.57
N THR A 119 -14.29 11.99 -3.73
CA THR A 119 -13.90 11.32 -4.97
C THR A 119 -12.58 11.87 -5.49
N TYR A 120 -11.81 11.02 -6.15
CA TYR A 120 -10.63 11.43 -6.92
C TYR A 120 -10.63 10.73 -8.28
N GLU A 121 -10.39 11.50 -9.33
CA GLU A 121 -10.29 11.01 -10.71
C GLU A 121 -8.95 11.41 -11.34
N ALA A 122 -8.43 10.56 -12.21
CA ALA A 122 -7.24 10.86 -12.99
C ALA A 122 -7.25 10.14 -14.34
N THR A 123 -6.50 10.68 -15.29
CA THR A 123 -6.21 10.03 -16.56
C THR A 123 -4.70 9.97 -16.76
N TYR A 124 -4.16 8.77 -16.93
CA TYR A 124 -2.75 8.60 -17.27
C TYR A 124 -2.49 8.86 -18.75
N ALA A 125 -1.21 9.05 -19.11
CA ALA A 125 -0.80 9.47 -20.44
C ALA A 125 -1.22 8.52 -21.58
N ASP A 126 -1.49 7.25 -21.30
CA ASP A 126 -1.97 6.28 -22.30
C ASP A 126 -3.50 6.23 -22.43
N GLY A 127 -4.22 7.10 -21.71
CA GLY A 127 -5.67 7.11 -21.65
C GLY A 127 -6.27 6.16 -20.60
N THR A 128 -5.46 5.53 -19.75
CA THR A 128 -5.97 4.79 -18.59
C THR A 128 -6.69 5.74 -17.65
N GLN A 129 -7.96 5.45 -17.34
CA GLN A 129 -8.79 6.23 -16.44
C GLN A 129 -8.78 5.64 -15.03
N VAL A 130 -8.77 6.48 -14.01
CA VAL A 130 -8.75 6.10 -12.59
C VAL A 130 -9.89 6.80 -11.88
N PHE A 131 -10.64 6.05 -11.09
CA PHE A 131 -11.74 6.53 -10.26
C PHE A 131 -11.56 5.96 -8.85
N VAL A 132 -11.65 6.81 -7.84
CA VAL A 132 -11.55 6.43 -6.43
C VAL A 132 -12.61 7.17 -5.64
N GLU A 133 -13.30 6.48 -4.73
CA GLU A 133 -14.28 7.06 -3.83
C GLU A 133 -14.01 6.60 -2.39
N HIS A 134 -14.11 7.52 -1.43
CA HIS A 134 -14.10 7.20 -0.02
C HIS A 134 -15.49 6.78 0.46
N VAL A 135 -15.71 5.47 0.58
CA VAL A 135 -17.04 4.87 0.79
C VAL A 135 -17.39 4.63 2.26
N SER A 136 -16.43 4.73 3.18
CA SER A 136 -16.69 4.62 4.63
C SER A 136 -15.61 5.33 5.44
N HIS A 137 -16.02 6.03 6.51
CA HIS A 137 -15.12 6.76 7.40
C HIS A 137 -14.71 5.97 8.65
N HIS A 138 -15.58 5.08 9.14
CA HIS A 138 -15.33 4.21 10.31
C HIS A 138 -15.91 2.80 10.04
N PRO A 139 -15.11 1.87 9.48
CA PRO A 139 -13.67 1.98 9.21
C PRO A 139 -13.33 2.85 7.98
N VAL A 140 -12.08 3.31 7.86
CA VAL A 140 -11.61 4.13 6.73
C VAL A 140 -11.45 3.25 5.50
N LYS A 141 -12.38 3.34 4.54
CA LYS A 141 -12.40 2.49 3.35
C LYS A 141 -12.59 3.29 2.08
N SER A 142 -11.81 2.97 1.05
CA SER A 142 -11.93 3.56 -0.28
C SER A 142 -12.08 2.49 -1.34
N ALA A 143 -13.06 2.66 -2.22
CA ALA A 143 -13.29 1.84 -3.40
C ALA A 143 -12.59 2.47 -4.61
N PHE A 144 -12.17 1.67 -5.57
CA PHE A 144 -11.48 2.16 -6.76
C PHE A 144 -11.77 1.32 -8.00
N MET A 145 -11.62 1.96 -9.15
CA MET A 145 -11.66 1.37 -10.48
C MET A 145 -10.62 2.05 -11.38
N VAL A 146 -9.82 1.25 -12.08
CA VAL A 146 -8.83 1.69 -13.06
C VAL A 146 -9.11 0.97 -14.37
N VAL A 147 -9.32 1.71 -15.44
CA VAL A 147 -9.71 1.19 -16.75
C VAL A 147 -8.63 1.51 -17.77
N GLY A 148 -7.92 0.48 -18.22
CA GLY A 148 -6.88 0.61 -19.24
C GLY A 148 -7.45 0.99 -20.61
N PRO A 149 -6.61 1.52 -21.52
CA PRO A 149 -7.07 2.00 -22.82
C PRO A 149 -7.71 0.87 -23.62
N LYS A 150 -8.84 1.18 -24.27
CA LYS A 150 -9.60 0.25 -25.11
C LYS A 150 -10.00 -1.05 -24.39
N GLY A 151 -10.12 -1.02 -23.06
CA GLY A 151 -10.51 -2.20 -22.26
C GLY A 151 -9.44 -3.28 -22.14
N LEU A 152 -8.15 -2.95 -22.35
CA LEU A 152 -7.05 -3.92 -22.25
C LEU A 152 -6.96 -4.61 -20.87
N TYR A 153 -7.26 -3.86 -19.83
CA TYR A 153 -7.37 -4.35 -18.46
C TYR A 153 -8.30 -3.46 -17.65
N GLN A 154 -8.90 -4.01 -16.61
CA GLN A 154 -9.65 -3.29 -15.59
C GLN A 154 -9.17 -3.76 -14.21
N MET A 155 -8.72 -2.85 -13.37
CA MET A 155 -8.40 -3.13 -11.97
C MET A 155 -9.47 -2.51 -11.08
N SER A 156 -9.99 -3.25 -10.11
CA SER A 156 -11.00 -2.74 -9.17
C SER A 156 -10.82 -3.36 -7.80
N GLY A 157 -11.38 -2.72 -6.78
CA GLY A 157 -11.35 -3.25 -5.42
C GLY A 157 -11.74 -2.21 -4.39
N ALA A 158 -11.55 -2.57 -3.13
CA ALA A 158 -11.65 -1.63 -2.03
C ALA A 158 -10.57 -1.93 -1.00
N TYR A 159 -9.98 -0.86 -0.46
CA TYR A 159 -8.99 -0.94 0.58
C TYR A 159 -9.53 -0.31 1.86
N GLU A 160 -9.40 -1.05 2.95
CA GLU A 160 -9.62 -0.56 4.31
C GLU A 160 -8.27 -0.27 4.96
N PHE A 161 -8.11 0.93 5.50
CA PHE A 161 -6.87 1.42 6.06
C PHE A 161 -6.92 1.38 7.57
N GLU A 162 -6.06 0.55 8.15
CA GLU A 162 -5.92 0.42 9.59
C GLU A 162 -4.50 0.84 10.01
N SER A 163 -4.41 1.56 11.12
CA SER A 163 -3.15 2.09 11.64
C SER A 163 -2.95 1.65 13.08
N VAL A 164 -1.94 0.82 13.30
CA VAL A 164 -1.59 0.29 14.62
C VAL A 164 -0.35 1.01 15.12
N SER A 165 -0.47 1.73 16.23
CA SER A 165 0.65 2.42 16.87
C SER A 165 1.18 1.61 18.04
N THR A 166 2.50 1.53 18.16
CA THR A 166 3.18 1.08 19.38
C THR A 166 3.94 2.25 20.00
N ARG A 167 4.77 2.00 21.03
CA ARG A 167 5.52 3.05 21.74
C ARG A 167 6.38 3.94 20.83
N ASN A 168 7.04 3.39 19.81
CA ASN A 168 7.95 4.17 18.94
C ASN A 168 7.80 3.83 17.45
N SER A 169 6.70 3.18 17.07
CA SER A 169 6.44 2.81 15.68
C SER A 169 4.95 2.87 15.34
N LEU A 170 4.67 2.98 14.05
CA LEU A 170 3.35 2.92 13.43
C LEU A 170 3.41 1.88 12.31
N ALA A 171 2.44 0.97 12.27
CA ALA A 171 2.23 0.07 11.15
C ALA A 171 0.90 0.42 10.48
N ASN A 172 0.92 0.58 9.16
CA ASN A 172 -0.28 0.80 8.36
C ASN A 172 -0.58 -0.46 7.55
N TYR A 173 -1.83 -0.88 7.63
CA TYR A 173 -2.38 -2.03 6.94
C TYR A 173 -3.33 -1.53 5.86
N GLN A 174 -3.24 -2.15 4.70
CA GLN A 174 -4.13 -1.91 3.59
C GLN A 174 -4.91 -3.20 3.31
N ASN A 175 -5.97 -3.39 4.08
CA ASN A 175 -6.79 -4.59 4.09
C ASN A 175 -7.71 -4.62 2.87
N GLY A 176 -7.98 -5.81 2.34
CA GLY A 176 -8.71 -6.00 1.09
C GLY A 176 -7.79 -6.39 -0.06
N SER A 177 -8.30 -6.30 -1.28
CA SER A 177 -7.59 -6.77 -2.48
C SER A 177 -7.93 -5.95 -3.70
N ALA A 178 -6.99 -5.86 -4.63
CA ALA A 178 -7.24 -5.46 -6.00
C ALA A 178 -7.49 -6.69 -6.87
N THR A 179 -8.43 -6.57 -7.79
CA THR A 179 -8.74 -7.57 -8.80
C THR A 179 -8.54 -6.96 -10.17
N ILE A 180 -7.63 -7.54 -10.96
CA ILE A 180 -7.35 -7.16 -12.34
C ILE A 180 -8.01 -8.17 -13.27
N THR A 181 -8.90 -7.69 -14.13
CA THR A 181 -9.49 -8.45 -15.23
C THR A 181 -8.86 -7.99 -16.54
N PHE A 182 -8.33 -8.93 -17.33
CA PHE A 182 -7.73 -8.64 -18.63
C PHE A 182 -8.74 -8.81 -19.77
N HIS A 183 -8.46 -8.23 -20.94
CA HIS A 183 -9.35 -8.28 -22.12
C HIS A 183 -9.67 -9.71 -22.59
N ASP A 184 -8.81 -10.67 -22.28
CA ASP A 184 -8.99 -12.10 -22.59
C ASP A 184 -9.75 -12.87 -21.50
N GLY A 185 -10.28 -12.18 -20.50
CA GLY A 185 -11.11 -12.74 -19.43
C GLY A 185 -10.33 -13.33 -18.25
N VAL A 186 -8.99 -13.34 -18.28
CA VAL A 186 -8.20 -13.81 -17.13
C VAL A 186 -8.32 -12.82 -15.97
N VAL A 187 -8.44 -13.37 -14.75
CA VAL A 187 -8.58 -12.60 -13.53
C VAL A 187 -7.46 -12.90 -12.55
N VAL A 188 -6.68 -11.86 -12.20
CA VAL A 188 -5.62 -11.91 -11.18
C VAL A 188 -5.98 -11.00 -10.01
N LYS A 189 -6.00 -11.55 -8.80
CA LYS A 189 -6.22 -10.81 -7.56
C LYS A 189 -4.94 -10.67 -6.76
N TYR A 190 -4.72 -9.53 -6.10
CA TYR A 190 -3.58 -9.37 -5.20
C TYR A 190 -3.91 -8.59 -3.92
N THR A 191 -3.08 -8.81 -2.89
CA THR A 191 -3.14 -8.14 -1.58
C THR A 191 -1.90 -7.27 -1.36
N MET A 192 -2.04 -6.25 -0.51
CA MET A 192 -0.96 -5.31 -0.22
C MET A 192 -0.13 -5.76 0.99
N PRO A 193 1.19 -5.48 0.99
CA PRO A 193 2.01 -5.67 2.19
C PRO A 193 1.76 -4.53 3.19
N GLN A 194 2.44 -4.58 4.33
CA GLN A 194 2.31 -3.57 5.39
C GLN A 194 3.42 -2.52 5.26
N ILE A 195 3.11 -1.27 5.61
CA ILE A 195 4.10 -0.19 5.71
C ILE A 195 4.33 0.15 7.18
N LYS A 196 5.54 -0.05 7.66
CA LYS A 196 5.95 0.23 9.04
C LYS A 196 6.86 1.44 9.09
N MET A 197 6.61 2.34 10.02
CA MET A 197 7.44 3.48 10.33
C MET A 197 7.92 3.40 11.78
N SER A 198 9.22 3.38 12.00
CA SER A 198 9.86 3.39 13.32
C SER A 198 10.55 4.73 13.58
N GLY A 199 10.86 5.05 14.83
CA GLY A 199 11.53 6.32 15.18
C GLY A 199 10.59 7.52 15.16
N ILE A 200 9.33 7.30 15.57
CA ILE A 200 8.33 8.37 15.63
C ILE A 200 8.62 9.32 16.80
N LEU A 201 9.06 8.77 17.94
CA LEU A 201 9.40 9.53 19.13
C LEU A 201 10.91 9.74 19.28
N PHE A 202 11.69 8.69 19.09
CA PHE A 202 13.13 8.70 19.36
C PHE A 202 13.91 7.88 18.34
N GLY A 203 15.12 8.34 18.00
CA GLY A 203 16.00 7.71 17.01
C GLY A 203 15.71 8.16 15.58
N ASP A 204 16.43 7.56 14.63
CA ASP A 204 16.23 7.82 13.21
C ASP A 204 14.84 7.34 12.77
N ARG A 205 14.17 8.16 11.95
CA ARG A 205 12.89 7.77 11.37
C ARG A 205 13.11 6.85 10.18
N VAL A 206 12.68 5.61 10.32
CA VAL A 206 12.91 4.53 9.34
C VAL A 206 11.56 4.06 8.82
N VAL A 207 11.42 3.91 7.50
CA VAL A 207 10.28 3.25 6.86
C VAL A 207 10.71 1.92 6.28
N GLU A 208 9.86 0.91 6.48
CA GLU A 208 10.05 -0.48 6.06
C GLU A 208 8.75 -0.95 5.40
N ILE A 209 8.86 -1.73 4.32
CA ILE A 209 7.74 -2.52 3.80
C ILE A 209 7.93 -3.92 4.35
N VAL A 210 6.90 -4.48 4.98
CA VAL A 210 7.01 -5.76 5.70
C VAL A 210 5.81 -6.66 5.43
N GLY A 211 5.94 -7.93 5.79
CA GLY A 211 4.91 -8.94 5.58
C GLY A 211 4.93 -9.49 4.16
N SER A 212 3.78 -9.91 3.67
CA SER A 212 3.67 -10.56 2.36
C SER A 212 2.52 -10.04 1.52
N SER A 213 2.67 -10.22 0.21
CA SER A 213 1.62 -10.06 -0.77
C SER A 213 1.34 -11.38 -1.44
N LYS A 214 0.06 -11.72 -1.54
CA LYS A 214 -0.42 -12.89 -2.27
C LYS A 214 -1.07 -12.47 -3.57
N PHE A 215 -0.87 -13.28 -4.60
CA PHE A 215 -1.40 -13.14 -5.94
C PHE A 215 -2.09 -14.42 -6.35
N GLU A 216 -3.29 -14.32 -6.93
CA GLU A 216 -4.09 -15.46 -7.32
C GLU A 216 -4.62 -15.23 -8.74
N ASP A 217 -4.13 -16.04 -9.68
CA ASP A 217 -4.73 -16.18 -11.01
C ASP A 217 -5.75 -17.30 -10.94
N THR A 218 -7.01 -16.91 -10.85
CA THR A 218 -8.13 -17.85 -10.68
C THR A 218 -8.42 -18.64 -11.95
N THR A 219 -8.07 -18.09 -13.12
CA THR A 219 -8.33 -18.69 -14.43
C THR A 219 -7.33 -19.79 -14.75
N ASN A 220 -6.06 -19.57 -14.44
CA ASN A 220 -4.96 -20.49 -14.72
C ASN A 220 -4.50 -21.29 -13.50
N HIS A 221 -5.17 -21.12 -12.36
CA HIS A 221 -4.84 -21.76 -11.08
C HIS A 221 -3.38 -21.56 -10.67
N LEU A 222 -2.89 -20.32 -10.75
CA LEU A 222 -1.55 -19.95 -10.28
C LEU A 222 -1.64 -19.13 -9.00
N VAL A 223 -0.69 -19.36 -8.10
CA VAL A 223 -0.48 -18.56 -6.89
C VAL A 223 0.91 -17.94 -6.97
N GLY A 224 0.98 -16.65 -6.69
CA GLY A 224 2.23 -15.91 -6.51
C GLY A 224 2.35 -15.40 -5.07
N GLU A 225 3.57 -15.39 -4.55
CA GLU A 225 3.84 -14.84 -3.22
C GLU A 225 5.07 -13.94 -3.29
N LEU A 226 4.98 -12.76 -2.65
CA LEU A 226 6.11 -11.90 -2.35
C LEU A 226 6.21 -11.72 -0.83
N ASN A 227 7.41 -11.83 -0.30
CA ASN A 227 7.75 -11.60 1.10
C ASN A 227 8.76 -10.45 1.17
N PHE A 228 8.43 -9.43 1.97
CA PHE A 228 9.15 -8.17 2.08
C PHE A 228 10.06 -8.09 3.32
N ASP A 229 10.09 -9.14 4.14
CA ASP A 229 11.01 -9.29 5.27
C ASP A 229 11.74 -10.64 5.23
N ALA A 230 11.99 -11.13 4.01
CA ALA A 230 12.35 -12.52 3.71
C ALA A 230 13.67 -13.02 4.32
N ASN A 231 14.38 -12.15 5.06
CA ASN A 231 15.62 -12.47 5.76
C ASN A 231 15.61 -12.14 7.25
N ASN A 232 14.45 -12.02 7.90
CA ASN A 232 14.33 -11.93 9.36
C ASN A 232 14.72 -13.26 10.07
N SER A 233 15.88 -13.81 9.76
CA SER A 233 16.45 -14.96 10.45
C SER A 233 17.21 -14.50 11.69
N PHE A 234 16.95 -15.12 12.84
CA PHE A 234 17.70 -14.91 14.08
C PHE A 234 19.22 -15.07 13.93
N LEU A 235 19.69 -15.74 12.87
CA LEU A 235 21.11 -16.09 12.65
C LEU A 235 21.81 -15.28 11.56
N LYS A 236 21.11 -14.51 10.71
CA LYS A 236 21.73 -13.70 9.65
C LYS A 236 21.03 -12.34 9.52
N LYS A 237 21.77 -11.27 9.80
CA LYS A 237 21.40 -9.90 9.45
C LYS A 237 21.73 -9.65 7.99
N SER A 238 20.81 -9.89 7.07
CA SER A 238 20.88 -9.21 5.77
C SER A 238 20.00 -7.96 5.78
N GLN A 239 20.11 -7.15 4.73
CA GLN A 239 19.37 -5.91 4.59
C GLN A 239 17.86 -6.23 4.57
N SER A 240 17.08 -5.63 5.47
CA SER A 240 15.63 -5.90 5.60
C SER A 240 14.77 -5.35 4.46
N ASP A 241 15.36 -4.90 3.36
CA ASP A 241 14.67 -4.39 2.16
C ASP A 241 14.61 -5.42 1.01
N ASP A 242 15.10 -6.64 1.25
CA ASP A 242 15.08 -7.72 0.26
C ASP A 242 13.65 -8.23 0.04
N ILE A 243 13.21 -8.24 -1.21
CA ILE A 243 11.95 -8.86 -1.64
C ILE A 243 12.27 -10.23 -2.24
N LYS A 244 11.64 -11.29 -1.73
CA LYS A 244 11.74 -12.64 -2.30
C LYS A 244 10.36 -13.18 -2.60
N GLY A 245 10.27 -14.04 -3.61
CA GLY A 245 8.98 -14.61 -3.98
C GLY A 245 9.08 -15.79 -4.93
N CYS A 246 7.93 -16.39 -5.19
CA CYS A 246 7.77 -17.50 -6.09
C CYS A 246 6.39 -17.47 -6.75
N ILE A 247 6.26 -18.21 -7.85
CA ILE A 247 4.99 -18.52 -8.51
C ILE A 247 4.89 -20.05 -8.56
N TYR A 248 3.75 -20.60 -8.17
CA TYR A 248 3.52 -22.04 -8.13
C TYR A 248 2.05 -22.38 -8.44
N PRO A 249 1.73 -23.63 -8.83
CA PRO A 249 0.35 -24.04 -9.06
C PRO A 249 -0.50 -23.98 -7.78
N GLY A 250 -1.68 -23.38 -7.86
CA GLY A 250 -2.68 -23.36 -6.81
C GLY A 250 -3.37 -24.72 -6.64
N LYS A 251 -3.88 -24.99 -5.43
CA LYS A 251 -4.68 -26.21 -5.20
C LYS A 251 -6.02 -26.07 -5.91
N VAL A 252 -6.29 -26.95 -6.87
CA VAL A 252 -7.65 -27.12 -7.43
C VAL A 252 -8.51 -27.66 -6.30
N SER A 253 -9.50 -26.89 -5.88
CA SER A 253 -10.51 -27.38 -4.94
C SER A 253 -11.39 -28.37 -5.69
N THR A 254 -11.12 -29.67 -5.56
CA THR A 254 -12.07 -30.70 -5.95
C THR A 254 -13.27 -30.60 -5.01
N VAL A 255 -14.31 -29.90 -5.45
CA VAL A 255 -15.62 -30.05 -4.83
C VAL A 255 -16.02 -31.49 -5.07
N ALA A 256 -15.91 -32.32 -4.04
CA ALA A 256 -16.45 -33.66 -4.07
C ALA A 256 -17.97 -33.51 -4.26
N HIS A 257 -18.45 -33.77 -5.48
CA HIS A 257 -19.85 -34.05 -5.71
C HIS A 257 -20.19 -35.31 -4.91
N THR A 258 -20.72 -35.11 -3.71
CA THR A 258 -21.45 -36.15 -2.99
C THR A 258 -22.80 -36.27 -3.69
N GLY A 259 -22.83 -37.15 -4.69
CA GLY A 259 -24.08 -37.59 -5.28
C GLY A 259 -24.84 -38.44 -4.28
N THR A 260 -26.09 -38.06 -4.03
CA THR A 260 -27.21 -38.95 -3.68
C THR A 260 -28.45 -38.38 -4.33
#